data_AF-A0A7Y1Z4I0-F1
#
_entry.id   AF-A0A7Y1Z4I0-F1
#
_cell.length_a   1.000
_cell.length_b   1.000
_cell.length_c   1.000
_cell.angle_alpha   90.00
_cell.angle_beta   90.00
_cell.angle_gamma   90.00
#
_symmetry.space_group_name_H-M   'P 1'
#
loop_
_entity.id
_entity.type
_entity.pdbx_description
1 polymer ?
#
loop_
_entity_poly.entity_id
_entity_poly.type
_entity_poly.pdbx_seq_one_letter_code
_entity_poly.pdbx_strand_id
1 'polypeptide(L)'
;ENRAEAAKATDLALKVGGVILFLLVIYFIFRAIINKEGNWIFGKSSDKNIIPVTDIESNIHAVDFKALIKSAEKDNNYRLAIRYYYLWLLKDLTSAEVIEYDVEKTNSDYHNEITSEDLKKEFSYTSYLYNYIWYGEFNIDQNEFSRARHAFINFLKDIKA
;
A
#
# COMPACT_ATOMS: atom_id res chain seq x y z
N GLU A 1 -5.24 8.09 65.11
CA GLU A 1 -6.22 7.28 64.34
C GLU A 1 -6.37 7.78 62.91
N ASN A 2 -6.92 8.99 62.70
CA ASN A 2 -7.26 9.54 61.38
C ASN A 2 -6.12 9.60 60.34
N ARG A 3 -4.86 9.82 60.76
CA ARG A 3 -3.70 9.87 59.83
C ARG A 3 -3.30 8.50 59.28
N ALA A 4 -3.40 7.45 60.09
CA ALA A 4 -3.05 6.09 59.69
C ALA A 4 -4.12 5.51 58.75
N GLU A 5 -5.38 5.87 59.00
CA GLU A 5 -6.50 5.52 58.14
C GLU A 5 -6.44 6.24 56.79
N ALA A 6 -6.11 7.53 56.79
CA ALA A 6 -5.87 8.28 55.56
C ALA A 6 -4.71 7.69 54.72
N ALA A 7 -3.59 7.32 55.36
CA ALA A 7 -2.45 6.73 54.65
C ALA A 7 -2.79 5.36 54.01
N LYS A 8 -3.58 4.53 54.69
CA LYS A 8 -4.08 3.26 54.14
C LYS A 8 -5.04 3.49 52.97
N ALA A 9 -5.93 4.48 53.08
CA ALA A 9 -6.84 4.85 52.00
C ALA A 9 -6.08 5.36 50.77
N THR A 10 -5.01 6.15 50.96
CA THR A 10 -4.15 6.62 49.86
C THR A 10 -3.41 5.47 49.18
N ASP A 11 -2.81 4.54 49.93
CA ASP A 11 -2.13 3.37 49.37
C ASP A 11 -3.10 2.47 48.58
N LEU A 12 -4.30 2.25 49.11
CA LEU A 12 -5.35 1.50 48.44
C LEU A 12 -5.78 2.18 47.13
N ALA A 13 -6.00 3.50 47.15
CA ALA A 13 -6.38 4.27 45.97
C ALA A 13 -5.30 4.23 44.87
N LEU A 14 -4.02 4.32 45.25
CA LEU A 14 -2.90 4.22 44.31
C LEU A 14 -2.82 2.83 43.65
N LYS A 15 -2.99 1.75 44.43
CA LYS A 15 -2.98 0.37 43.91
C LYS A 15 -4.14 0.13 42.95
N VAL A 16 -5.35 0.54 43.32
CA VAL A 16 -6.55 0.38 42.47
C VAL A 16 -6.41 1.20 41.19
N GLY A 17 -5.95 2.45 41.30
CA GLY A 17 -5.68 3.30 40.14
C GLY A 17 -4.64 2.68 39.18
N GLY A 18 -3.57 2.10 39.73
CA GLY A 18 -2.54 1.41 38.95
C GLY A 18 -3.08 0.20 38.18
N VAL A 19 -3.92 -0.62 38.82
CA VAL A 19 -4.55 -1.78 38.16
C VAL A 19 -5.50 -1.34 37.05
N ILE A 20 -6.31 -0.30 37.29
CA ILE A 20 -7.22 0.25 36.27
C ILE A 20 -6.41 0.75 35.07
N LEU A 21 -5.36 1.54 35.30
CA LEU A 21 -4.51 2.06 34.23
C LEU A 21 -3.85 0.93 33.42
N PHE A 22 -3.36 -0.11 34.08
CA PHE A 22 -2.75 -1.27 33.42
C PHE A 22 -3.75 -2.00 32.50
N LEU A 23 -4.97 -2.25 32.97
CA LEU A 23 -6.03 -2.85 32.16
C LEU A 23 -6.44 -1.95 30.99
N LEU A 24 -6.44 -0.63 31.18
CA LEU A 24 -6.74 0.35 30.15
C LEU A 24 -5.68 0.35 29.04
N VAL A 25 -4.40 0.28 29.42
CA VAL A 25 -3.28 0.15 28.47
C VAL A 25 -3.37 -1.17 27.69
N ILE A 26 -3.61 -2.28 28.36
CA ILE A 26 -3.82 -3.58 27.70
C ILE A 26 -4.99 -3.52 26.72
N TYR A 27 -6.13 -2.95 27.14
CA TYR A 27 -7.30 -2.76 26.28
C TYR A 27 -6.95 -1.94 25.03
N PHE A 28 -6.21 -0.83 25.17
CA PHE A 28 -5.78 -0.03 24.02
C PHE A 28 -4.78 -0.77 23.12
N ILE A 29 -3.87 -1.58 23.67
CA ILE A 29 -2.95 -2.43 22.88
C ILE A 29 -3.75 -3.45 22.07
N PHE A 30 -4.67 -4.18 22.70
CA PHE A 30 -5.52 -5.14 22.01
C PHE A 30 -6.41 -4.46 20.96
N ARG A 31 -7.03 -3.33 21.30
CA ARG A 31 -7.83 -2.54 20.35
C ARG A 31 -6.99 -2.02 19.18
N ALA A 32 -5.76 -1.56 19.43
CA ALA A 32 -4.85 -1.10 18.38
C ALA A 32 -4.36 -2.25 17.48
N ILE A 33 -4.31 -3.49 17.98
CA ILE A 33 -3.95 -4.67 17.18
C ILE A 33 -5.16 -5.20 16.40
N ILE A 34 -6.35 -5.21 17.00
CA ILE A 34 -7.59 -5.74 16.40
C ILE A 34 -8.20 -4.75 15.41
N ASN A 35 -8.09 -3.44 15.65
CA ASN A 35 -8.54 -2.39 14.71
C ASN A 35 -7.51 -2.11 13.59
N LYS A 36 -6.57 -3.01 13.30
CA LYS A 36 -5.62 -2.89 12.17
C LYS A 36 -6.29 -3.13 10.80
N GLU A 37 -7.41 -2.47 10.57
CA GLU A 37 -7.93 -2.19 9.22
C GLU A 37 -7.78 -0.70 8.85
N GLY A 38 -7.19 0.14 9.69
CA GLY A 38 -6.99 1.54 9.31
C GLY A 38 -5.92 2.25 10.13
N ASN A 39 -5.05 2.97 9.42
CA ASN A 39 -4.03 3.91 9.88
C ASN A 39 -2.69 3.30 10.27
N TRP A 40 -1.77 3.27 9.31
CA TRP A 40 -0.37 3.47 9.62
C TRP A 40 0.11 4.80 9.04
N ILE A 41 -0.01 5.82 9.88
CA ILE A 41 0.87 7.00 9.85
C ILE A 41 2.27 6.44 10.10
N PHE A 42 3.15 6.44 9.11
CA PHE A 42 4.62 6.54 9.19
C PHE A 42 5.19 6.18 7.82
N GLY A 43 5.66 7.23 7.13
CA GLY A 43 6.62 7.06 6.05
C GLY A 43 7.89 6.36 6.55
N LYS A 44 8.53 5.66 5.61
CA LYS A 44 9.84 5.02 5.72
C LYS A 44 9.87 3.73 6.55
N SER A 45 9.38 2.64 5.97
CA SER A 45 9.85 1.30 6.33
C SER A 45 11.31 1.14 5.89
N SER A 46 12.19 1.15 6.88
CA SER A 46 13.59 0.75 6.75
C SER A 46 13.68 -0.74 7.05
N ASP A 47 13.21 -1.57 6.12
CA ASP A 47 13.45 -3.01 6.17
C ASP A 47 14.49 -3.39 5.12
N LYS A 48 15.54 -4.06 5.60
CA LYS A 48 16.63 -4.63 4.80
C LYS A 48 16.02 -5.52 3.72
N ASN A 49 16.31 -5.20 2.46
CA ASN A 49 15.85 -5.83 1.20
C ASN A 49 14.65 -5.18 0.49
N ILE A 50 14.21 -3.99 0.90
CA ILE A 50 13.35 -3.18 0.04
C ILE A 50 14.25 -2.47 -0.98
N ILE A 51 14.23 -2.92 -2.24
CA ILE A 51 14.81 -2.12 -3.34
C ILE A 51 14.06 -0.78 -3.30
N PRO A 52 14.75 0.36 -3.14
CA PRO A 52 14.13 1.66 -3.19
C PRO A 52 13.25 1.77 -4.43
N VAL A 53 12.04 2.29 -4.28
CA VAL A 53 11.11 2.43 -5.41
C VAL A 53 11.73 3.25 -6.56
N THR A 54 12.59 4.21 -6.22
CA THR A 54 13.39 4.99 -7.18
C THR A 54 14.33 4.13 -8.03
N ASP A 55 14.89 3.07 -7.44
CA ASP A 55 15.80 2.16 -8.13
C ASP A 55 15.03 1.18 -9.02
N ILE A 56 13.80 0.82 -8.62
CA ILE A 56 12.85 0.05 -9.43
C ILE A 56 12.46 0.86 -10.67
N GLU A 57 12.10 2.13 -10.49
CA GLU A 57 11.70 3.03 -11.59
C GLU A 57 12.86 3.30 -12.54
N SER A 58 14.07 3.49 -12.02
CA SER A 58 15.25 3.70 -12.87
C SER A 58 15.62 2.47 -13.71
N ASN A 59 15.15 1.28 -13.35
CA ASN A 59 15.47 0.04 -14.06
C ASN A 59 14.30 -0.95 -14.04
N ILE A 60 13.15 -0.53 -14.57
CA ILE A 60 11.94 -1.36 -14.55
C ILE A 60 12.16 -2.73 -15.22
N HIS A 61 13.03 -2.81 -16.23
CA HIS A 61 13.24 -4.03 -17.02
C HIS A 61 13.90 -5.17 -16.24
N ALA A 62 14.74 -4.86 -15.25
CA ALA A 62 15.47 -5.85 -14.45
C ALA A 62 14.65 -6.39 -13.26
N VAL A 63 13.45 -5.85 -13.02
CA VAL A 63 12.69 -6.09 -11.79
C VAL A 63 11.74 -7.29 -11.92
N ASP A 64 11.75 -8.17 -10.93
CA ASP A 64 10.74 -9.21 -10.75
C ASP A 64 9.50 -8.66 -10.01
N PHE A 65 8.61 -8.04 -10.77
CA PHE A 65 7.38 -7.48 -10.23
C PHE A 65 6.46 -8.53 -9.59
N LYS A 66 6.49 -9.79 -10.05
CA LYS A 66 5.63 -10.84 -9.47
C LYS A 66 6.05 -11.13 -8.02
N ALA A 67 7.34 -11.18 -7.75
CA ALA A 67 7.86 -11.36 -6.40
C ALA A 67 7.50 -10.17 -5.50
N LEU A 68 7.67 -8.94 -5.99
CA LEU A 68 7.34 -7.72 -5.25
C LEU A 68 5.84 -7.62 -4.92
N ILE A 69 4.97 -7.88 -5.91
CA ILE A 69 3.51 -7.89 -5.71
C ILE A 69 3.12 -8.94 -4.68
N LYS A 70 3.65 -10.16 -4.79
CA LYS A 70 3.35 -11.24 -3.83
C LYS A 70 3.75 -10.86 -2.40
N SER A 71 4.89 -10.18 -2.23
CA SER A 71 5.31 -9.69 -0.91
C SER A 71 4.35 -8.61 -0.40
N ALA A 72 4.04 -7.61 -1.22
CA ALA A 72 3.14 -6.52 -0.83
C ALA A 72 1.73 -7.02 -0.49
N GLU A 73 1.18 -7.97 -1.25
CA GLU A 73 -0.11 -8.62 -0.96
C GLU A 73 -0.07 -9.38 0.37
N LYS A 74 0.99 -10.14 0.64
CA LYS A 74 1.16 -10.89 1.91
C LYS A 74 1.17 -9.96 3.12
N ASP A 75 1.76 -8.78 2.96
CA ASP A 75 1.86 -7.77 4.02
C ASP A 75 0.60 -6.86 4.08
N ASN A 76 -0.45 -7.18 3.32
CA ASN A 76 -1.66 -6.37 3.13
C ASN A 76 -1.38 -4.91 2.68
N ASN A 77 -0.23 -4.69 2.05
CA ASN A 77 0.15 -3.40 1.49
C ASN A 77 -0.40 -3.25 0.06
N TYR A 78 -1.72 -3.17 -0.03
CA TYR A 78 -2.44 -3.13 -1.31
C TYR A 78 -2.05 -1.94 -2.17
N ARG A 79 -1.80 -0.78 -1.56
CA ARG A 79 -1.37 0.42 -2.29
C ARG A 79 -0.02 0.20 -2.99
N LEU A 80 0.93 -0.42 -2.31
CA LEU A 80 2.22 -0.76 -2.88
C LEU A 80 2.10 -1.84 -3.96
N ALA A 81 1.25 -2.85 -3.76
CA ALA A 81 0.97 -3.86 -4.78
C ALA A 81 0.43 -3.21 -6.06
N ILE A 82 -0.49 -2.23 -5.96
CA ILE A 82 -1.00 -1.48 -7.11
C ILE A 82 0.09 -0.69 -7.82
N ARG A 83 1.02 -0.05 -7.09
CA ARG A 83 2.18 0.61 -7.72
C ARG A 83 3.04 -0.38 -8.50
N TYR A 84 3.31 -1.56 -7.95
CA TYR A 84 4.07 -2.59 -8.64
C TYR A 84 3.34 -3.16 -9.85
N TYR A 85 2.02 -3.33 -9.79
CA TYR A 85 1.22 -3.67 -10.98
C TYR A 85 1.32 -2.61 -12.07
N TYR A 86 1.28 -1.33 -11.71
CA TYR A 86 1.42 -0.23 -12.67
C TYR A 86 2.79 -0.20 -13.33
N LEU A 87 3.87 -0.33 -12.57
CA LEU A 87 5.24 -0.37 -13.11
C LEU A 87 5.47 -1.62 -13.97
N TRP A 88 4.88 -2.77 -13.61
CA TRP A 88 4.90 -3.96 -14.45
C TRP A 88 4.16 -3.72 -15.77
N LEU A 89 3.00 -3.06 -15.72
CA LEU A 89 2.26 -2.71 -16.92
C LEU A 89 3.08 -1.83 -17.86
N LEU A 90 3.73 -0.78 -17.36
CA LEU A 90 4.63 0.06 -18.17
C LEU A 90 5.77 -0.78 -18.76
N LYS A 91 6.39 -1.66 -17.98
CA LYS A 91 7.43 -2.58 -18.47
C LYS A 91 6.95 -3.44 -19.65
N ASP A 92 5.77 -4.05 -19.53
CA ASP A 92 5.25 -4.95 -20.56
C ASP A 92 4.82 -4.15 -21.82
N LEU A 93 4.25 -2.95 -21.67
CA LEU A 93 3.96 -2.04 -22.79
C LEU A 93 5.22 -1.59 -23.53
N THR A 94 6.28 -1.25 -22.80
CA THR A 94 7.58 -0.91 -23.41
C THR A 94 8.24 -2.11 -24.07
N SER A 95 8.13 -3.29 -23.47
CA SER A 95 8.64 -4.54 -24.07
C SER A 95 7.90 -4.91 -25.35
N ALA A 96 6.65 -4.46 -25.50
CA ALA A 96 5.83 -4.61 -26.69
C ALA A 96 5.97 -3.43 -27.68
N GLU A 97 6.92 -2.51 -27.45
CA GLU A 97 7.16 -1.31 -28.27
C GLU A 97 5.92 -0.39 -28.42
N VAL A 98 4.98 -0.46 -27.48
CA VAL A 98 3.77 0.37 -27.48
C VAL A 98 4.03 1.76 -26.92
N ILE A 99 4.96 1.87 -25.96
CA ILE A 99 5.39 3.11 -25.33
C ILE A 99 6.92 3.10 -25.13
N GLU A 100 7.54 4.26 -25.03
CA GLU A 100 8.92 4.42 -24.61
C GLU A 100 8.98 4.84 -23.13
N TYR A 101 9.45 3.95 -22.26
CA TYR A 101 9.50 4.23 -20.82
C TYR A 101 10.53 5.31 -20.47
N ASP A 102 10.11 6.29 -19.68
CA ASP A 102 10.96 7.30 -19.05
C ASP A 102 10.39 7.66 -17.67
N VAL A 103 11.23 7.73 -16.64
CA VAL A 103 10.80 8.03 -15.26
C VAL A 103 10.15 9.41 -15.12
N GLU A 104 10.48 10.37 -15.99
CA GLU A 104 9.95 11.73 -15.97
C GLU A 104 8.61 11.87 -16.73
N LYS A 105 8.19 10.84 -17.48
CA LYS A 105 6.93 10.86 -18.23
C LYS A 105 5.72 10.69 -17.30
N THR A 106 4.66 11.43 -17.59
CA THR A 106 3.36 11.31 -16.93
C THR A 106 2.51 10.22 -17.57
N ASN A 107 1.46 9.78 -16.86
CA ASN A 107 0.48 8.86 -17.45
C ASN A 107 -0.18 9.44 -18.71
N SER A 108 -0.32 10.76 -18.81
CA SER A 108 -0.86 11.40 -20.01
C SER A 108 0.11 11.32 -21.18
N ASP A 109 1.42 11.42 -20.94
CA ASP A 109 2.44 11.25 -21.98
C ASP A 109 2.38 9.83 -22.54
N TYR A 110 2.37 8.82 -21.65
CA TYR A 110 2.21 7.42 -22.05
C TYR A 110 0.91 7.15 -22.81
N HIS A 111 -0.21 7.71 -22.35
CA HIS A 111 -1.48 7.57 -23.05
C HIS A 111 -1.43 8.10 -24.49
N ASN A 112 -0.70 9.19 -24.73
CA ASN A 112 -0.59 9.81 -26.05
C ASN A 112 0.29 9.00 -27.01
N GLU A 113 1.21 8.18 -26.51
CA GLU A 113 2.04 7.27 -27.32
C GLU A 113 1.26 6.04 -27.81
N ILE A 114 0.29 5.56 -27.03
CA ILE A 114 -0.50 4.38 -27.38
C ILE A 114 -1.39 4.70 -28.58
N THR A 115 -1.22 4.00 -29.70
CA THR A 115 -2.00 4.24 -30.92
C THR A 115 -3.28 3.42 -31.00
N SER A 116 -3.28 2.19 -30.46
CA SER A 116 -4.46 1.33 -30.41
C SER A 116 -5.53 1.88 -29.47
N GLU A 117 -6.74 2.07 -29.98
CA GLU A 117 -7.88 2.58 -29.19
C GLU A 117 -8.30 1.63 -28.06
N ASP A 118 -8.20 0.31 -28.29
CA ASP A 118 -8.49 -0.69 -27.26
C ASP A 118 -7.46 -0.62 -26.12
N LEU A 119 -6.16 -0.57 -26.46
CA LEU A 119 -5.10 -0.43 -25.45
C LEU A 119 -5.18 0.92 -24.73
N LYS A 120 -5.51 2.01 -25.42
CA LYS A 120 -5.72 3.33 -24.82
C LYS A 120 -6.82 3.32 -23.77
N LYS A 121 -7.94 2.64 -24.05
CA LYS A 121 -9.08 2.54 -23.14
C LYS A 121 -8.70 1.78 -21.85
N GLU A 122 -8.04 0.63 -21.99
CA GLU A 122 -7.57 -0.15 -20.84
C GLU A 122 -6.48 0.58 -20.05
N PHE A 123 -5.56 1.26 -20.75
CA PHE A 123 -4.53 2.09 -20.13
C PHE A 123 -5.12 3.29 -19.38
N SER A 124 -6.15 3.94 -19.93
CA SER A 124 -6.84 5.04 -19.27
C SER A 124 -7.48 4.58 -17.96
N TYR A 125 -8.15 3.42 -17.98
CA TYR A 125 -8.80 2.88 -16.80
C TYR A 125 -7.79 2.48 -15.71
N THR A 126 -6.73 1.75 -16.08
CA THR A 126 -5.68 1.34 -15.13
C THR A 126 -4.85 2.52 -14.62
N SER A 127 -4.60 3.54 -15.44
CA SER A 127 -3.96 4.79 -15.01
C SER A 127 -4.85 5.61 -14.07
N TYR A 128 -6.17 5.62 -14.29
CA TYR A 128 -7.12 6.22 -13.35
C TYR A 128 -7.07 5.53 -11.99
N LEU A 129 -7.11 4.18 -11.96
CA LEU A 129 -6.99 3.40 -10.73
C LEU A 129 -5.68 3.67 -10.00
N TYR A 130 -4.56 3.70 -10.74
CA TYR A 130 -3.25 4.02 -10.17
C TYR A 130 -3.22 5.42 -9.57
N ASN A 131 -3.68 6.44 -10.31
CA ASN A 131 -3.70 7.82 -9.82
C ASN A 131 -4.57 7.98 -8.58
N TYR A 132 -5.76 7.39 -8.60
CA TYR A 132 -6.65 7.38 -7.46
C TYR A 132 -5.97 6.73 -6.26
N ILE A 133 -5.60 5.45 -6.35
CA ILE A 133 -5.12 4.64 -5.22
C ILE A 133 -3.76 5.12 -4.71
N TRP A 134 -2.82 5.39 -5.61
CA TRP A 134 -1.45 5.74 -5.22
C TRP A 134 -1.32 7.20 -4.83
N TYR A 135 -1.58 8.13 -5.76
CA TYR A 135 -1.39 9.57 -5.50
C TYR A 135 -2.50 10.19 -4.66
N GLY A 136 -3.71 9.64 -4.69
CA GLY A 136 -4.79 10.03 -3.79
C GLY A 136 -4.62 9.50 -2.36
N GLU A 137 -3.59 8.66 -2.11
CA GLU A 137 -3.32 8.00 -0.83
C GLU A 137 -4.53 7.26 -0.23
N PHE A 138 -5.44 6.77 -1.08
CA PHE A 138 -6.61 6.05 -0.61
C PHE A 138 -6.21 4.67 -0.10
N ASN A 139 -6.54 4.41 1.17
CA ASN A 139 -6.51 3.07 1.71
C ASN A 139 -7.70 2.31 1.13
N ILE A 140 -7.39 1.28 0.36
CA ILE A 140 -8.40 0.39 -0.23
C ILE A 140 -8.56 -0.87 0.61
N ASP A 141 -9.79 -1.36 0.70
CA ASP A 141 -10.06 -2.67 1.31
C ASP A 141 -9.66 -3.82 0.37
N GLN A 142 -9.77 -5.06 0.86
CA GLN A 142 -9.41 -6.25 0.08
C GLN A 142 -10.30 -6.43 -1.17
N ASN A 143 -11.56 -6.02 -1.12
CA ASN A 143 -12.51 -6.16 -2.22
C ASN A 143 -12.22 -5.12 -3.32
N GLU A 144 -11.97 -3.87 -2.93
CA GLU A 144 -11.47 -2.80 -3.81
C GLU A 144 -10.14 -3.18 -4.46
N PHE A 145 -9.19 -3.69 -3.67
CA PHE A 145 -7.93 -4.21 -4.17
C PHE A 145 -8.14 -5.33 -5.18
N SER A 146 -8.99 -6.31 -4.88
CA SER A 146 -9.28 -7.43 -5.79
C SER A 146 -9.81 -6.96 -7.15
N ARG A 147 -10.71 -5.96 -7.16
CA ARG A 147 -11.21 -5.35 -8.40
C ARG A 147 -10.11 -4.64 -9.18
N ALA A 148 -9.31 -3.80 -8.52
CA ALA A 148 -8.21 -3.09 -9.15
C ALA A 148 -7.16 -4.06 -9.72
N ARG A 149 -6.78 -5.08 -8.94
CA ARG A 149 -5.89 -6.17 -9.33
C ARG A 149 -6.40 -6.89 -10.58
N HIS A 150 -7.69 -7.20 -10.66
CA HIS A 150 -8.27 -7.82 -11.85
C HIS A 150 -8.15 -6.94 -13.09
N ALA A 151 -8.36 -5.62 -12.97
CA ALA A 151 -8.17 -4.70 -14.10
C ALA A 151 -6.73 -4.75 -14.63
N PHE A 152 -5.73 -4.66 -13.75
CA PHE A 152 -4.32 -4.76 -14.13
C PHE A 152 -3.97 -6.12 -14.75
N ILE A 153 -4.43 -7.22 -14.15
CA ILE A 153 -4.15 -8.57 -14.66
C ILE A 153 -4.79 -8.79 -16.03
N ASN A 154 -5.99 -8.27 -16.27
CA ASN A 154 -6.65 -8.41 -17.57
C ASN A 154 -5.87 -7.63 -18.63
N PHE A 155 -5.53 -6.37 -18.36
CA PHE A 155 -4.78 -5.59 -19.35
C PHE A 155 -3.40 -6.19 -19.65
N LEU A 156 -2.69 -6.70 -18.63
CA LEU A 156 -1.43 -7.43 -18.81
C LEU A 156 -1.55 -8.70 -19.66
N LYS A 157 -2.73 -9.33 -19.72
CA LYS A 157 -2.99 -10.46 -20.62
C LYS A 157 -3.22 -9.96 -22.04
N ASP A 158 -3.96 -8.87 -22.21
CA ASP A 158 -4.29 -8.31 -23.52
C ASP A 158 -3.05 -7.85 -24.28
N ILE A 159 -2.01 -7.38 -23.58
CA ILE A 159 -0.70 -7.02 -24.18
C ILE A 159 0.06 -8.25 -24.71
N LYS A 160 -0.20 -9.46 -24.17
CA LYS A 160 0.53 -10.70 -24.49
C LYS A 160 -0.19 -11.58 -25.51
N ALA A 161 -1.42 -11.23 -25.86
CA ALA A 161 -2.24 -11.95 -26.83
C ALA A 161 -1.86 -11.53 -28.26
#